data_AF-A0A957SS29-F1
#
_entry.id   AF-A0A957SS29-F1
#
_cell.length_a   1.000
_cell.length_b   1.000
_cell.length_c   1.000
_cell.angle_alpha   90.00
_cell.angle_beta   90.00
_cell.angle_gamma   90.00
#
_symmetry.space_group_name_H-M   'P 1'
#
loop_
_entity.id
_entity.type
_entity.pdbx_description
1 polymer ?
#
loop_
_entity_poly.entity_id
_entity_poly.type
_entity_poly.pdbx_seq_one_letter_code
_entity_poly.pdbx_strand_id
1 'polypeptide(L)'
;YDLEAAAKTLTKDALRGRESSLWRYEEVLPVQNDWAMLRLGEGWTPLHHAESLGEEIGCPATYVKDEGLNVTGSFKARGLSMAVSRAYELGAEELAIPSAGNAAGAMSAYAAKAGLPAHVYMPKDVPSLFRVECTELGATVTLVDGLINDCGVKVREGVEAHGWFDVSTLKEPYRVEGKKTMGYEVAEQFDWDLPDVIIYPTGGG
;
A
#
# COMPACT_ATOMS: atom_id res chain seq x y z
N TYR A 1 14.08 11.52 -6.83
CA TYR A 1 13.20 12.11 -7.86
C TYR A 1 13.93 13.23 -8.56
N ASP A 2 13.70 13.39 -9.84
CA ASP A 2 14.02 14.64 -10.54
C ASP A 2 12.76 15.53 -10.50
N LEU A 3 12.67 16.37 -9.48
CA LEU A 3 11.50 17.23 -9.27
C LEU A 3 11.40 18.34 -10.32
N GLU A 4 12.53 18.75 -10.91
CA GLU A 4 12.54 19.74 -11.99
C GLU A 4 11.97 19.14 -13.28
N ALA A 5 12.27 17.88 -13.58
CA ALA A 5 11.65 17.15 -14.67
C ALA A 5 10.17 16.87 -14.37
N ALA A 6 9.84 16.37 -13.16
CA ALA A 6 8.47 16.08 -12.77
C ALA A 6 7.56 17.31 -12.86
N ALA A 7 8.03 18.50 -12.46
CA ALA A 7 7.24 19.73 -12.57
C ALA A 7 6.85 20.10 -14.02
N LYS A 8 7.56 19.58 -15.03
CA LYS A 8 7.26 19.81 -16.45
C LYS A 8 6.27 18.79 -17.01
N THR A 9 6.23 17.56 -16.48
CA THR A 9 5.43 16.45 -17.02
C THR A 9 4.21 16.11 -16.18
N LEU A 10 4.31 16.23 -14.85
CA LEU A 10 3.23 16.02 -13.89
C LEU A 10 2.42 17.30 -13.72
N THR A 11 1.66 17.65 -14.77
CA THR A 11 0.77 18.82 -14.80
C THR A 11 -0.70 18.41 -14.68
N LYS A 12 -1.57 19.33 -14.27
CA LYS A 12 -3.03 19.08 -14.19
C LYS A 12 -3.59 18.60 -15.54
N ASP A 13 -3.15 19.20 -16.64
CA ASP A 13 -3.61 18.81 -17.98
C ASP A 13 -3.07 17.43 -18.40
N ALA A 14 -1.82 17.11 -18.06
CA ALA A 14 -1.26 15.79 -18.34
C ALA A 14 -2.02 14.68 -17.60
N LEU A 15 -2.49 14.94 -16.37
CA LEU A 15 -3.20 13.97 -15.54
C LEU A 15 -4.61 13.63 -16.07
N ARG A 16 -5.29 14.55 -16.77
CA ARG A 16 -6.64 14.34 -17.32
C ARG A 16 -6.75 13.14 -18.27
N GLY A 17 -5.67 12.82 -18.98
CA GLY A 17 -5.62 11.70 -19.93
C GLY A 17 -5.03 10.41 -19.38
N ARG A 18 -4.56 10.39 -18.12
CA ARG A 18 -3.92 9.20 -17.54
C ARG A 18 -4.94 8.20 -17.02
N GLU A 19 -4.53 6.94 -16.98
CA GLU A 19 -5.29 5.87 -16.33
C GLU A 19 -5.59 6.23 -14.87
N SER A 20 -6.77 5.83 -14.43
CA SER A 20 -7.23 5.94 -13.05
C SER A 20 -6.55 4.88 -12.16
N SER A 21 -5.29 5.11 -11.81
CA SER A 21 -4.52 4.22 -10.93
C SER A 21 -3.56 5.01 -10.04
N LEU A 22 -2.98 4.35 -9.03
CA LEU A 22 -1.89 4.90 -8.22
C LEU A 22 -0.69 5.33 -9.07
N TRP A 23 -0.42 4.61 -10.17
CA TRP A 23 0.73 4.83 -11.04
C TRP A 23 0.60 6.08 -11.91
N ARG A 24 -0.55 6.75 -11.93
CA ARG A 24 -0.72 8.04 -12.63
C ARG A 24 0.23 9.15 -12.11
N TYR A 25 0.90 8.93 -10.98
CA TYR A 25 1.87 9.84 -10.37
C TYR A 25 3.33 9.35 -10.47
N GLU A 26 3.64 8.46 -11.43
CA GLU A 26 4.93 7.77 -11.54
C GLU A 26 6.18 8.66 -11.40
N GLU A 27 6.14 9.93 -11.84
CA GLU A 27 7.29 10.84 -11.75
C GLU A 27 7.74 11.12 -10.31
N VAL A 28 6.85 10.95 -9.35
CA VAL A 28 7.12 11.11 -7.92
C VAL A 28 7.05 9.79 -7.16
N LEU A 29 7.12 8.64 -7.83
CA LEU A 29 7.14 7.30 -7.22
C LEU A 29 8.51 6.65 -7.35
N PRO A 30 8.94 5.82 -6.37
CA PRO A 30 10.32 5.38 -6.24
C PRO A 30 10.69 4.22 -7.18
N VAL A 31 9.90 3.94 -8.22
CA VAL A 31 10.11 2.85 -9.18
C VAL A 31 10.40 3.45 -10.55
N GLN A 32 11.53 3.11 -11.14
CA GLN A 32 12.04 3.77 -12.35
C GLN A 32 11.73 2.98 -13.62
N ASN A 33 11.59 1.66 -13.51
CA ASN A 33 11.41 0.77 -14.64
C ASN A 33 9.99 0.22 -14.70
N ASP A 34 9.36 0.33 -15.88
CA ASP A 34 7.98 -0.13 -16.12
C ASP A 34 7.75 -1.61 -15.81
N TRP A 35 8.77 -2.45 -16.04
CA TRP A 35 8.70 -3.89 -15.78
C TRP A 35 8.58 -4.21 -14.28
N ALA A 36 9.03 -3.31 -13.41
CA ALA A 36 8.96 -3.45 -11.97
C ALA A 36 7.69 -2.83 -11.37
N MET A 37 6.88 -2.12 -12.16
CA MET A 37 5.64 -1.50 -11.69
C MET A 37 4.52 -2.54 -11.60
N LEU A 38 4.35 -3.14 -10.43
CA LEU A 38 3.41 -4.22 -10.18
C LEU A 38 1.99 -3.69 -10.05
N ARG A 39 1.28 -3.63 -11.18
CA ARG A 39 -0.10 -3.15 -11.27
C ARG A 39 -1.08 -4.27 -10.93
N LEU A 40 -1.88 -4.06 -9.88
CA LEU A 40 -3.05 -4.89 -9.55
C LEU A 40 -4.37 -4.10 -9.68
N GLY A 41 -4.30 -2.78 -9.85
CA GLY A 41 -5.46 -1.90 -9.99
C GLY A 41 -5.68 -1.01 -8.75
N GLU A 42 -4.63 -0.84 -7.96
CA GLU A 42 -4.64 -0.02 -6.76
C GLU A 42 -4.69 1.49 -7.06
N GLY A 43 -5.28 2.21 -6.12
CA GLY A 43 -5.46 3.65 -6.23
C GLY A 43 -6.73 4.04 -6.96
N TRP A 44 -6.83 5.33 -7.26
CA TRP A 44 -8.02 6.02 -7.77
C TRP A 44 -9.33 5.59 -7.10
N THR A 45 -9.29 5.41 -5.78
CA THR A 45 -10.44 4.90 -5.03
C THR A 45 -11.58 5.93 -5.01
N PRO A 46 -12.84 5.49 -4.88
CA PRO A 46 -13.98 6.40 -4.88
C PRO A 46 -13.92 7.45 -3.77
N LEU A 47 -14.42 8.64 -4.08
CA LEU A 47 -14.67 9.71 -3.14
C LEU A 47 -16.19 9.93 -3.07
N HIS A 48 -16.83 9.42 -2.03
CA HIS A 48 -18.28 9.48 -1.88
C HIS A 48 -18.69 10.75 -1.16
N HIS A 49 -19.69 11.44 -1.67
CA HIS A 49 -20.39 12.48 -0.91
C HIS A 49 -21.34 11.81 0.07
N ALA A 50 -21.07 11.93 1.37
CA ALA A 50 -21.83 11.31 2.43
C ALA A 50 -22.93 12.26 2.95
N GLU A 51 -23.91 12.55 2.09
CA GLU A 51 -24.96 13.57 2.33
C GLU A 51 -25.67 13.37 3.68
N SER A 52 -26.16 12.16 3.95
CA SER A 52 -26.92 11.86 5.18
C SER A 52 -26.09 12.04 6.46
N LEU A 53 -24.83 11.59 6.45
CA LEU A 53 -23.91 11.80 7.57
C LEU A 53 -23.59 13.28 7.73
N GLY A 54 -23.39 13.99 6.61
CA GLY A 54 -23.12 15.41 6.60
C GLY A 54 -24.25 16.23 7.21
N GLU A 55 -25.51 15.88 6.91
CA GLU A 55 -26.68 16.48 7.56
C GLU A 55 -26.72 16.19 9.06
N GLU A 56 -26.47 14.93 9.47
CA GLU A 56 -26.50 14.50 10.87
C GLU A 56 -25.48 15.27 11.75
N ILE A 57 -24.26 15.48 11.25
CA ILE A 57 -23.17 16.13 12.00
C ILE A 57 -23.09 17.65 11.77
N GLY A 58 -23.99 18.22 10.96
CA GLY A 58 -23.98 19.65 10.63
C GLY A 58 -22.84 20.07 9.69
N CYS A 59 -22.32 19.14 8.89
CA CYS A 59 -21.28 19.36 7.88
C CYS A 59 -21.71 18.79 6.51
N PRO A 60 -22.53 19.50 5.71
CA PRO A 60 -23.08 18.96 4.46
C PRO A 60 -22.02 18.58 3.41
N ALA A 61 -20.84 19.21 3.45
CA ALA A 61 -19.70 18.90 2.60
C ALA A 61 -18.83 17.75 3.19
N THR A 62 -19.46 16.69 3.67
CA THR A 62 -18.76 15.51 4.21
C THR A 62 -18.51 14.49 3.11
N TYR A 63 -17.25 14.11 2.92
CA TYR A 63 -16.85 13.11 1.91
C TYR A 63 -16.09 11.95 2.55
N VAL A 64 -16.19 10.77 1.94
CA VAL A 64 -15.50 9.54 2.35
C VAL A 64 -14.64 9.05 1.20
N LYS A 65 -13.32 9.01 1.42
CA LYS A 65 -12.36 8.35 0.51
C LYS A 65 -12.34 6.85 0.81
N ASP A 66 -13.04 6.06 0.01
CA ASP A 66 -13.27 4.63 0.29
C ASP A 66 -12.10 3.76 -0.17
N GLU A 67 -11.10 3.65 0.72
CA GLU A 67 -9.97 2.74 0.55
C GLU A 67 -10.30 1.27 0.79
N GLY A 68 -11.53 0.93 1.20
CA GLY A 68 -11.99 -0.45 1.32
C GLY A 68 -12.17 -1.12 -0.03
N LEU A 69 -12.39 -0.35 -1.09
CA LEU A 69 -12.54 -0.82 -2.47
C LEU A 69 -11.20 -0.91 -3.22
N ASN A 70 -10.07 -0.74 -2.53
CA ASN A 70 -8.75 -0.96 -3.11
C ASN A 70 -8.51 -2.47 -3.35
N VAL A 71 -7.56 -2.83 -4.21
CA VAL A 71 -7.44 -4.21 -4.77
C VAL A 71 -7.27 -5.33 -3.74
N THR A 72 -6.76 -5.03 -2.54
CA THR A 72 -6.64 -6.00 -1.44
C THR A 72 -7.53 -5.63 -0.25
N GLY A 73 -8.67 -4.99 -0.50
CA GLY A 73 -9.67 -4.63 0.51
C GLY A 73 -9.26 -3.55 1.51
N SER A 74 -8.14 -2.84 1.28
CA SER A 74 -7.71 -1.74 2.14
C SER A 74 -6.64 -0.86 1.52
N PHE A 75 -6.40 0.32 2.13
CA PHE A 75 -5.32 1.23 1.77
C PHE A 75 -3.91 0.63 1.82
N LYS A 76 -3.72 -0.55 2.45
CA LYS A 76 -2.40 -1.22 2.50
C LYS A 76 -1.90 -1.58 1.10
N ALA A 77 -2.80 -1.78 0.14
CA ALA A 77 -2.46 -2.00 -1.27
C ALA A 77 -1.54 -0.91 -1.81
N ARG A 78 -1.77 0.37 -1.48
CA ARG A 78 -0.96 1.50 -1.96
C ARG A 78 0.50 1.37 -1.56
N GLY A 79 0.74 1.16 -0.27
CA GLY A 79 2.09 1.07 0.27
C GLY A 79 2.81 -0.20 -0.17
N LEU A 80 2.11 -1.34 -0.18
CA LEU A 80 2.73 -2.61 -0.56
C LEU A 80 2.99 -2.70 -2.07
N SER A 81 2.18 -2.05 -2.91
CA SER A 81 2.49 -1.86 -4.33
C SER A 81 3.87 -1.24 -4.51
N MET A 82 4.14 -0.12 -3.84
CA MET A 82 5.44 0.57 -3.95
C MET A 82 6.59 -0.24 -3.34
N ALA A 83 6.39 -0.81 -2.16
CA ALA A 83 7.44 -1.53 -1.46
C ALA A 83 7.89 -2.78 -2.22
N VAL A 84 6.93 -3.56 -2.71
CA VAL A 84 7.23 -4.78 -3.44
C VAL A 84 7.76 -4.47 -4.84
N SER A 85 7.18 -3.49 -5.54
CA SER A 85 7.69 -3.05 -6.85
C SER A 85 9.14 -2.58 -6.76
N ARG A 86 9.47 -1.81 -5.72
CA ARG A 86 10.84 -1.32 -5.53
C ARG A 86 11.80 -2.40 -5.05
N ALA A 87 11.37 -3.30 -4.17
CA ALA A 87 12.18 -4.45 -3.78
C ALA A 87 12.50 -5.33 -5.01
N TYR A 88 11.49 -5.60 -5.85
CA TYR A 88 11.64 -6.34 -7.09
C TYR A 88 12.59 -5.65 -8.07
N GLU A 89 12.46 -4.34 -8.24
CA GLU A 89 13.37 -3.53 -9.07
C GLU A 89 14.83 -3.60 -8.60
N LEU A 90 15.03 -3.64 -7.28
CA LEU A 90 16.36 -3.74 -6.65
C LEU A 90 16.92 -5.17 -6.66
N GLY A 91 16.20 -6.15 -7.21
CA GLY A 91 16.63 -7.53 -7.33
C GLY A 91 16.40 -8.36 -6.07
N ALA A 92 15.41 -8.01 -5.23
CA ALA A 92 15.01 -8.87 -4.13
C ALA A 92 14.54 -10.24 -4.67
N GLU A 93 15.08 -11.31 -4.11
CA GLU A 93 14.75 -12.69 -4.50
C GLU A 93 13.60 -13.25 -3.66
N GLU A 94 13.48 -12.83 -2.39
CA GLU A 94 12.45 -13.27 -1.45
C GLU A 94 12.04 -12.11 -0.52
N LEU A 95 10.78 -12.11 -0.08
CA LEU A 95 10.20 -11.04 0.74
C LEU A 95 9.76 -11.58 2.09
N ALA A 96 9.85 -10.76 3.14
CA ALA A 96 9.36 -11.12 4.47
C ALA A 96 8.58 -9.98 5.15
N ILE A 97 7.51 -10.33 5.86
CA ILE A 97 6.73 -9.37 6.66
C ILE A 97 6.21 -9.99 7.98
N PRO A 98 6.32 -9.28 9.11
CA PRO A 98 5.62 -9.60 10.35
C PRO A 98 4.29 -8.84 10.36
N SER A 99 3.20 -9.49 9.97
CA SER A 99 1.89 -8.83 9.92
C SER A 99 0.75 -9.81 10.16
N ALA A 100 -0.20 -9.40 11.00
CA ALA A 100 -1.39 -10.18 11.38
C ALA A 100 -2.68 -9.60 10.78
N GLY A 101 -2.60 -8.92 9.63
CA GLY A 101 -3.74 -8.21 9.04
C GLY A 101 -3.52 -7.80 7.58
N ASN A 102 -4.24 -6.77 7.12
CA ASN A 102 -4.28 -6.36 5.71
C ASN A 102 -2.93 -6.14 5.02
N ALA A 103 -1.85 -5.82 5.76
CA ALA A 103 -0.53 -5.68 5.14
C ALA A 103 0.08 -7.02 4.73
N ALA A 104 -0.25 -8.11 5.43
CA ALA A 104 0.15 -9.47 5.06
C ALA A 104 -0.53 -9.90 3.75
N GLY A 105 -1.85 -9.72 3.64
CA GLY A 105 -2.61 -10.01 2.43
C GLY A 105 -2.12 -9.18 1.25
N ALA A 106 -1.94 -7.87 1.45
CA ALA A 106 -1.39 -6.98 0.42
C ALA A 106 0.01 -7.42 -0.02
N MET A 107 0.95 -7.68 0.90
CA MET A 107 2.30 -8.14 0.55
C MET A 107 2.24 -9.44 -0.26
N SER A 108 1.42 -10.41 0.18
CA SER A 108 1.26 -11.70 -0.50
C SER A 108 0.75 -11.53 -1.93
N ALA A 109 -0.22 -10.64 -2.16
CA ALA A 109 -0.76 -10.37 -3.49
C ALA A 109 0.28 -9.77 -4.45
N TYR A 110 1.04 -8.76 -4.00
CA TYR A 110 2.08 -8.15 -4.84
C TYR A 110 3.29 -9.07 -5.03
N ALA A 111 3.65 -9.89 -4.02
CA ALA A 111 4.69 -10.90 -4.16
C ALA A 111 4.32 -11.95 -5.21
N ALA A 112 3.07 -12.44 -5.18
CA ALA A 112 2.55 -13.34 -6.20
C ALA A 112 2.58 -12.70 -7.60
N LYS A 113 2.22 -11.41 -7.71
CA LYS A 113 2.31 -10.65 -8.97
C LYS A 113 3.74 -10.53 -9.49
N ALA A 114 4.73 -10.39 -8.59
CA ALA A 114 6.15 -10.32 -8.92
C ALA A 114 6.79 -11.70 -9.18
N GLY A 115 6.10 -12.79 -8.80
CA GLY A 115 6.68 -14.14 -8.81
C GLY A 115 7.74 -14.36 -7.72
N LEU A 116 7.68 -13.59 -6.62
CA LEU A 116 8.64 -13.67 -5.51
C LEU A 116 8.07 -14.54 -4.37
N PRO A 117 8.87 -15.45 -3.78
CA PRO A 117 8.53 -16.10 -2.52
C PRO A 117 8.26 -15.07 -1.41
N ALA A 118 7.19 -15.31 -0.65
CA ALA A 118 6.72 -14.44 0.42
C ALA A 118 6.65 -15.19 1.75
N HIS A 119 7.35 -14.68 2.76
CA HIS A 119 7.35 -15.21 4.13
C HIS A 119 6.56 -14.31 5.06
N VAL A 120 5.48 -14.83 5.62
CA VAL A 120 4.58 -14.07 6.49
C VAL A 120 4.61 -14.66 7.89
N TYR A 121 4.99 -13.85 8.87
CA TYR A 121 4.98 -14.24 10.27
C TYR A 121 3.79 -13.60 10.98
N MET A 122 2.94 -14.45 11.57
CA MET A 122 1.73 -14.02 12.29
C MET A 122 1.71 -14.62 13.70
N PRO A 123 1.16 -13.91 14.71
CA PRO A 123 0.77 -14.52 15.98
C PRO A 123 -0.21 -15.69 15.79
N LYS A 124 -0.15 -16.71 16.65
CA LYS A 124 -1.07 -17.87 16.61
C LYS A 124 -2.55 -17.50 16.77
N ASP A 125 -2.85 -16.40 17.45
CA ASP A 125 -4.20 -15.91 17.74
C ASP A 125 -4.79 -15.02 16.63
N VAL A 126 -4.08 -14.85 15.50
CA VAL A 126 -4.59 -14.11 14.33
C VAL A 126 -5.90 -14.71 13.81
N PRO A 127 -6.90 -13.89 13.43
CA PRO A 127 -8.07 -14.39 12.73
C PRO A 127 -7.69 -15.21 11.51
N SER A 128 -8.32 -16.39 11.36
CA SER A 128 -7.97 -17.36 10.32
C SER A 128 -8.07 -16.80 8.90
N LEU A 129 -8.93 -15.79 8.68
CA LEU A 129 -9.12 -15.13 7.40
C LEU A 129 -7.81 -14.57 6.84
N PHE A 130 -6.98 -13.90 7.65
CA PHE A 130 -5.71 -13.34 7.18
C PHE A 130 -4.71 -14.43 6.80
N ARG A 131 -4.67 -15.52 7.58
CA ARG A 131 -3.83 -16.67 7.27
C ARG A 131 -4.24 -17.30 5.95
N VAL A 132 -5.55 -17.56 5.78
CA VAL A 132 -6.10 -18.16 4.56
C VAL A 132 -5.81 -17.27 3.36
N GLU A 133 -6.10 -15.97 3.44
CA GLU A 133 -5.81 -15.01 2.36
C GLU A 133 -4.34 -15.09 1.90
N CYS A 134 -3.39 -15.04 2.84
CA CYS A 134 -1.97 -15.10 2.51
C CYS A 134 -1.56 -16.45 1.90
N THR A 135 -2.04 -17.57 2.46
CA THR A 135 -1.73 -18.91 1.96
C THR A 135 -2.31 -19.16 0.57
N GLU A 136 -3.55 -18.72 0.31
CA GLU A 136 -4.17 -18.84 -1.03
C GLU A 136 -3.48 -17.98 -2.08
N LEU A 137 -2.87 -16.86 -1.67
CA LEU A 137 -2.00 -16.04 -2.51
C LEU A 137 -0.58 -16.60 -2.67
N GLY A 138 -0.28 -17.78 -2.10
CA GLY A 138 0.98 -18.48 -2.26
C GLY A 138 2.09 -18.10 -1.25
N ALA A 139 1.78 -17.31 -0.23
CA ALA A 139 2.76 -16.99 0.81
C ALA A 139 2.95 -18.16 1.80
N THR A 140 4.18 -18.33 2.26
CA THR A 140 4.53 -19.22 3.37
C THR A 140 4.20 -18.54 4.68
N VAL A 141 3.14 -18.99 5.35
CA VAL A 141 2.69 -18.41 6.63
C VAL A 141 3.24 -19.22 7.80
N THR A 142 4.03 -18.58 8.66
CA THR A 142 4.54 -19.16 9.92
C THR A 142 3.81 -18.54 11.11
N LEU A 143 3.18 -19.38 11.93
CA LEU A 143 2.53 -18.96 13.16
C LEU A 143 3.51 -18.95 14.33
N VAL A 144 3.61 -17.82 15.02
CA VAL A 144 4.49 -17.60 16.16
C VAL A 144 3.68 -17.63 17.45
N ASP A 145 4.18 -18.38 18.43
CA ASP A 145 3.63 -18.38 19.79
C ASP A 145 4.12 -17.13 20.53
N GLY A 146 3.43 -16.02 20.33
CA GLY A 146 3.85 -14.71 20.82
C GLY A 146 3.11 -13.57 20.16
N LEU A 147 3.63 -12.36 20.32
CA LEU A 147 3.06 -11.13 19.79
C LEU A 147 3.69 -10.74 18.44
N ILE A 148 3.18 -9.66 17.85
CA ILE A 148 3.69 -9.15 16.57
C ILE A 148 5.18 -8.77 16.63
N ASN A 149 5.69 -8.36 17.79
CA ASN A 149 7.10 -8.06 17.97
C ASN A 149 7.97 -9.32 17.87
N ASP A 150 7.48 -10.47 18.36
CA ASP A 150 8.17 -11.76 18.26
C ASP A 150 8.18 -12.24 16.80
N CYS A 151 7.11 -12.00 16.05
CA CYS A 151 7.09 -12.20 14.60
C CYS A 151 8.18 -11.37 13.91
N GLY A 152 8.35 -10.11 14.34
CA GLY A 152 9.42 -9.25 13.83
C GLY A 152 10.82 -9.76 14.16
N VAL A 153 11.02 -10.46 15.28
CA VAL A 153 12.30 -11.16 15.59
C VAL A 153 12.54 -12.25 14.55
N LYS A 154 11.53 -13.07 14.24
CA LYS A 154 11.65 -14.16 13.26
C LYS A 154 11.94 -13.68 11.84
N VAL A 155 11.33 -12.57 11.42
CA VAL A 155 11.67 -11.93 10.15
C VAL A 155 13.15 -11.52 10.13
N ARG A 156 13.66 -10.89 11.19
CA ARG A 156 15.09 -10.51 11.26
C ARG A 156 16.03 -11.70 11.22
N GLU A 157 15.72 -12.78 11.93
CA GLU A 157 16.49 -14.03 11.87
C GLU A 157 16.57 -14.55 10.42
N GLY A 158 15.45 -14.51 9.69
CA GLY A 158 15.41 -14.93 8.29
C GLY A 158 16.14 -13.97 7.33
N VAL A 159 16.08 -12.66 7.58
CA VAL A 159 16.90 -11.67 6.84
C VAL A 159 18.38 -11.97 7.02
N GLU A 160 18.83 -12.25 8.25
CA GLU A 160 20.24 -12.55 8.54
C GLU A 160 20.70 -13.89 7.94
N ALA A 161 19.83 -14.91 7.95
CA ALA A 161 20.17 -16.25 7.49
C ALA A 161 20.02 -16.46 5.97
N HIS A 162 19.04 -15.79 5.35
CA HIS A 162 18.62 -16.06 3.97
C HIS A 162 18.65 -14.82 3.07
N GLY A 163 18.92 -13.63 3.60
CA GLY A 163 18.97 -12.40 2.80
C GLY A 163 17.60 -11.89 2.33
N TRP A 164 16.51 -12.29 3.00
CA TRP A 164 15.16 -11.82 2.68
C TRP A 164 15.06 -10.29 2.70
N PHE A 165 14.24 -9.73 1.81
CA PHE A 165 13.93 -8.31 1.83
C PHE A 165 12.78 -8.03 2.81
N ASP A 166 13.08 -7.31 3.89
CA ASP A 166 12.11 -6.95 4.93
C ASP A 166 11.24 -5.77 4.48
N VAL A 167 9.94 -6.01 4.27
CA VAL A 167 8.93 -4.99 3.91
C VAL A 167 8.07 -4.53 5.10
N SER A 168 8.56 -4.75 6.33
CA SER A 168 7.95 -4.26 7.56
C SER A 168 7.72 -2.75 7.53
N THR A 169 6.71 -2.31 8.29
CA THR A 169 6.40 -0.88 8.42
C THR A 169 7.61 -0.12 8.97
N LEU A 170 7.96 1.02 8.37
CA LEU A 170 9.08 1.90 8.75
C LEU A 170 10.49 1.33 8.54
N LYS A 171 10.64 0.12 7.97
CA LYS A 171 11.97 -0.43 7.63
C LYS A 171 12.46 0.04 6.28
N GLU A 172 11.54 0.28 5.36
CA GLU A 172 11.81 0.81 4.03
C GLU A 172 11.02 2.10 3.81
N PRO A 173 11.50 3.01 2.94
CA PRO A 173 10.87 4.31 2.73
C PRO A 173 9.74 4.26 1.68
N TYR A 174 9.49 3.15 0.99
CA TYR A 174 8.62 3.10 -0.19
C TYR A 174 7.14 2.90 0.16
N ARG A 175 6.78 2.30 1.30
CA ARG A 175 5.37 2.21 1.71
C ARG A 175 4.71 3.57 1.89
N VAL A 176 5.44 4.56 2.41
CA VAL A 176 4.90 5.92 2.56
C VAL A 176 4.73 6.60 1.19
N GLU A 177 5.62 6.31 0.23
CA GLU A 177 5.51 6.82 -1.13
C GLU A 177 4.24 6.33 -1.83
N GLY A 178 3.81 5.10 -1.54
CA GLY A 178 2.52 4.61 -2.03
C GLY A 178 1.36 5.31 -1.36
N LYS A 179 1.39 5.45 -0.03
CA LYS A 179 0.30 6.09 0.73
C LYS A 179 0.08 7.55 0.31
N LYS A 180 1.14 8.32 0.02
CA LYS A 180 1.01 9.75 -0.31
C LYS A 180 0.13 10.02 -1.54
N THR A 181 0.04 9.04 -2.45
CA THR A 181 -0.83 9.12 -3.64
C THR A 181 -2.30 9.31 -3.30
N MET A 182 -2.75 8.86 -2.11
CA MET A 182 -4.09 9.14 -1.62
C MET A 182 -4.35 10.65 -1.52
N GLY A 183 -3.36 11.43 -1.08
CA GLY A 183 -3.47 12.88 -1.00
C GLY A 183 -3.52 13.55 -2.38
N TYR A 184 -2.73 13.04 -3.33
CA TYR A 184 -2.80 13.52 -4.72
C TYR A 184 -4.17 13.22 -5.35
N GLU A 185 -4.72 12.02 -5.10
CA GLU A 185 -6.05 11.67 -5.61
C GLU A 185 -7.14 12.54 -5.00
N VAL A 186 -7.08 12.81 -3.69
CA VAL A 186 -8.02 13.74 -3.06
C VAL A 186 -7.90 15.12 -3.70
N ALA A 187 -6.69 15.63 -3.92
CA ALA A 187 -6.49 16.90 -4.61
C ALA A 187 -7.08 16.87 -6.02
N GLU A 188 -6.80 15.85 -6.83
CA GLU A 188 -7.33 15.73 -8.19
C GLU A 188 -8.86 15.59 -8.24
N GLN A 189 -9.44 14.76 -7.37
CA GLN A 189 -10.88 14.47 -7.36
C GLN A 189 -11.72 15.68 -6.90
N PHE A 190 -11.12 16.61 -6.16
CA PHE A 190 -11.70 17.91 -5.83
C PHE A 190 -11.28 19.04 -6.80
N ASP A 191 -10.76 18.71 -7.98
CA ASP A 191 -10.25 19.69 -8.96
C ASP A 191 -9.26 20.71 -8.35
N TRP A 192 -8.42 20.22 -7.43
CA TRP A 192 -7.39 20.95 -6.73
C TRP A 192 -7.90 22.03 -5.75
N ASP A 193 -9.18 21.99 -5.39
CA ASP A 193 -9.78 22.77 -4.32
C ASP A 193 -9.98 21.87 -3.07
N LEU A 194 -8.96 21.84 -2.21
CA LEU A 194 -8.91 20.88 -1.10
C LEU A 194 -9.95 21.20 -0.01
N PRO A 195 -10.47 20.16 0.69
CA PRO A 195 -11.31 20.39 1.86
C PRO A 195 -10.53 21.07 2.98
N ASP A 196 -11.23 21.85 3.80
CA ASP A 196 -10.66 22.54 4.97
C ASP A 196 -10.10 21.56 6.02
N VAL A 197 -10.67 20.36 6.10
CA VAL A 197 -10.34 19.34 7.10
C VAL A 197 -10.22 17.98 6.44
N ILE A 198 -9.14 17.26 6.78
CA ILE A 198 -8.96 15.84 6.44
C ILE A 198 -8.84 15.05 7.75
N ILE A 199 -9.75 14.10 7.95
CA ILE A 199 -9.71 13.18 9.09
C ILE A 199 -9.16 11.85 8.58
N TYR A 200 -7.96 11.47 9.06
CA TYR A 200 -7.30 10.23 8.69
C TYR A 200 -7.12 9.34 9.94
N PRO A 201 -7.77 8.16 10.02
CA PRO A 201 -7.59 7.26 11.15
C PRO A 201 -6.14 6.74 11.22
N THR A 202 -5.42 7.12 12.27
CA THR A 202 -4.02 6.71 12.48
C THR A 202 -3.93 5.57 13.50
N GLY A 203 -3.43 4.42 13.05
CA GLY A 203 -3.01 3.32 13.93
C GLY A 203 -1.50 3.31 14.10
N GLY A 204 -0.79 2.69 13.16
CA GLY A 204 0.68 2.57 13.17
C GLY A 204 1.46 3.73 12.55
N GLY A 205 0.83 4.90 12.33
CA GLY A 205 1.35 5.98 11.49
C GLY A 205 0.80 5.93 10.07
#